data_AF-A0A350C608-F1
#
_entry.id   AF-A0A350C608-F1
#
_cell.length_a   1.000
_cell.length_b   1.000
_cell.length_c   1.000
_cell.angle_alpha   90.00
_cell.angle_beta   90.00
_cell.angle_gamma   90.00
#
_symmetry.space_group_name_H-M   'P 1'
#
loop_
_entity.id
_entity.type
_entity.pdbx_description
1 polymer ?
#
loop_
_entity_poly.entity_id
_entity_poly.type
_entity_poly.pdbx_seq_one_letter_code
_entity_poly.pdbx_strand_id
1 'polypeptide(L)'
;MIVFTIANLQKRLNKERAKGKTIGFTPTMGALHDGHGALVSLSIEQNDISIVSIFVNPTQFNEKKDLNNYPRTLKSDEKLLNKLGNVIIF
;
A
#
# COMPACT_ATOMS: atom_id res chain seq x y z
N MET A 1 -1.48 7.64 6.02
CA MET A 1 -0.72 7.36 7.27
C MET A 1 0.16 6.14 7.04
N ILE A 2 1.45 6.17 7.42
CA ILE A 2 2.41 5.09 7.14
C ILE A 2 2.66 4.20 8.36
N VAL A 3 2.79 2.88 8.15
CA VAL A 3 3.11 1.86 9.15
C VAL A 3 4.26 0.99 8.64
N PHE A 4 5.37 0.88 9.37
CA PHE A 4 6.56 0.17 8.88
C PHE A 4 6.75 -1.26 9.40
N THR A 5 5.90 -1.72 10.33
CA THR A 5 6.08 -3.05 10.96
C THR A 5 4.83 -3.89 10.86
N ILE A 6 5.04 -5.18 10.63
CA ILE A 6 3.97 -6.19 10.58
C ILE A 6 3.16 -6.16 11.87
N ALA A 7 3.83 -6.10 13.03
CA ALA A 7 3.17 -6.07 14.33
C ALA A 7 2.23 -4.86 14.50
N ASN A 8 2.66 -3.66 14.07
CA ASN A 8 1.84 -2.46 14.14
C ASN A 8 0.66 -2.52 13.16
N LEU A 9 0.89 -3.04 11.95
CA LEU A 9 -0.18 -3.23 10.97
C LEU A 9 -1.22 -4.22 11.51
N GLN A 10 -0.80 -5.42 11.94
CA GLN A 10 -1.69 -6.43 12.49
C GLN A 10 -2.49 -5.91 13.68
N LYS A 11 -1.84 -5.25 14.65
CA LYS A 11 -2.51 -4.66 15.81
C LYS A 11 -3.60 -3.67 15.39
N ARG A 12 -3.34 -2.84 14.38
CA ARG A 12 -4.31 -1.87 13.84
C ARG A 12 -5.47 -2.60 13.14
N LEU A 13 -5.18 -3.52 12.24
CA LEU A 13 -6.20 -4.20 11.44
C LEU A 13 -7.07 -5.11 12.29
N ASN A 14 -6.52 -5.78 13.30
CA ASN A 14 -7.30 -6.60 14.23
C ASN A 14 -8.32 -5.77 15.01
N LYS A 15 -8.01 -4.52 15.37
CA LYS A 15 -8.97 -3.60 15.99
C LYS A 15 -10.11 -3.23 15.05
N GLU A 16 -9.84 -3.03 13.76
CA GLU A 16 -10.88 -2.69 12.79
C GLU A 16 -11.73 -3.92 12.43
N ARG A 17 -11.12 -5.10 12.28
CA ARG A 17 -11.84 -6.38 12.12
C ARG A 17 -12.77 -6.68 13.29
N ALA A 18 -12.32 -6.42 14.53
CA ALA A 18 -13.15 -6.60 15.72
C ALA A 18 -14.39 -5.67 15.75
N LYS A 19 -14.39 -4.59 14.97
CA LYS A 19 -15.55 -3.70 14.77
C LYS A 19 -16.42 -4.11 13.57
N GLY A 20 -16.14 -5.26 12.95
CA GLY A 20 -16.87 -5.74 11.77
C GLY A 20 -16.51 -5.03 10.46
N LYS A 21 -15.43 -4.24 10.42
CA LYS A 21 -15.03 -3.49 9.22
C LYS A 21 -14.40 -4.38 8.15
N THR A 22 -14.76 -4.11 6.92
CA THR A 22 -14.14 -4.67 5.70
C THR A 22 -12.80 -3.99 5.40
N ILE A 23 -11.86 -4.75 4.81
CA ILE A 23 -10.50 -4.30 4.54
C ILE A 23 -10.14 -4.63 3.09
N GLY A 24 -9.92 -3.60 2.29
CA GLY A 24 -9.38 -3.71 0.95
C GLY A 24 -7.86 -3.61 0.96
N PHE A 25 -7.20 -4.36 0.07
CA PHE A 25 -5.75 -4.40 0.00
C PHE A 25 -5.26 -4.30 -1.45
N THR A 26 -4.36 -3.34 -1.70
CA THR A 26 -3.69 -3.14 -2.99
C THR A 26 -2.18 -3.35 -2.81
N PRO A 27 -1.63 -4.52 -3.17
CA PRO A 27 -0.19 -4.75 -3.08
C PRO A 27 0.55 -4.06 -4.23
N THR A 28 1.62 -3.32 -3.91
CA THR A 28 2.47 -2.65 -4.91
C THR A 28 3.96 -2.78 -4.56
N MET A 29 4.82 -2.47 -5.54
CA MET A 29 6.26 -2.31 -5.34
C MET A 29 6.69 -0.83 -5.24
N GLY A 30 5.75 0.12 -5.16
CA GLY A 30 6.02 1.56 -5.21
C GLY A 30 6.09 2.09 -6.64
N ALA A 31 6.63 3.31 -6.79
CA ALA A 31 6.67 4.02 -8.08
C ALA A 31 5.27 4.13 -8.71
N LEU A 32 4.35 4.65 -7.90
CA LEU A 32 2.93 4.67 -8.21
C LEU A 32 2.60 5.64 -9.34
N HIS A 33 1.56 5.29 -10.07
CA HIS A 33 1.01 6.04 -11.19
C HIS A 33 -0.52 5.88 -11.20
N ASP A 34 -1.21 6.52 -12.14
CA ASP A 34 -2.68 6.62 -12.12
C ASP A 34 -3.39 5.26 -12.16
N GLY A 35 -2.83 4.26 -12.87
CA GLY A 35 -3.34 2.88 -12.81
C GLY A 35 -3.36 2.29 -11.38
N HIS A 36 -2.33 2.53 -10.57
CA HIS A 36 -2.35 2.15 -9.16
C HIS A 36 -3.39 2.96 -8.39
N GLY A 37 -3.49 4.27 -8.68
CA GLY A 37 -4.49 5.14 -8.09
C GLY A 37 -5.92 4.64 -8.29
N ALA A 38 -6.26 4.17 -9.49
CA ALA A 38 -7.58 3.62 -9.79
C ALA A 38 -7.92 2.38 -8.94
N LEU A 39 -6.97 1.47 -8.73
CA LEU A 39 -7.16 0.30 -7.87
C LEU A 39 -7.38 0.70 -6.41
N VAL A 40 -6.63 1.70 -5.94
CA VAL A 40 -6.79 2.22 -4.58
C VAL A 40 -8.12 2.93 -4.40
N SER A 41 -8.56 3.74 -5.37
CA SER A 41 -9.88 4.37 -5.37
C SER A 41 -11.00 3.34 -5.28
N LEU A 42 -10.92 2.27 -6.08
CA LEU A 42 -11.90 1.18 -6.00
C LEU A 42 -11.86 0.46 -4.64
N SER A 43 -10.66 0.25 -4.09
CA SER A 43 -10.49 -0.33 -2.76
C SER A 43 -11.12 0.53 -1.66
N ILE A 44 -11.01 1.86 -1.75
CA ILE A 44 -11.63 2.82 -0.83
C ILE A 44 -13.16 2.79 -0.96
N GLU A 45 -13.68 2.70 -2.19
CA GLU A 45 -15.13 2.67 -2.44
C GLU A 45 -15.79 1.38 -1.90
N GLN A 46 -15.09 0.25 -2.01
CA GLN A 46 -15.64 -1.07 -1.69
C GLN A 46 -15.39 -1.54 -0.25
N ASN A 47 -14.64 -0.79 0.56
CA ASN A 47 -14.22 -1.24 1.89
C ASN A 47 -14.19 -0.10 2.92
N ASP A 48 -14.43 -0.43 4.18
CA ASP A 48 -14.35 0.53 5.29
C ASP A 48 -12.92 1.01 5.55
N ILE A 49 -11.93 0.18 5.22
CA ILE A 49 -10.50 0.44 5.37
C ILE A 49 -9.80 0.01 4.09
N SER A 50 -8.96 0.89 3.53
CA SER A 50 -8.08 0.54 2.41
C SER A 50 -6.61 0.60 2.82
N ILE A 51 -5.84 -0.37 2.33
CA ILE A 51 -4.41 -0.53 2.62
C ILE A 51 -3.66 -0.69 1.31
N VAL A 52 -2.51 -0.03 1.21
CA VAL A 52 -1.55 -0.17 0.11
C VAL A 52 -0.22 -0.59 0.69
N SER A 53 0.36 -1.69 0.19
CA SER A 53 1.76 -2.01 0.52
C SER A 53 2.69 -1.41 -0.51
N ILE A 54 3.82 -0.86 -0.08
CA ILE A 54 4.93 -0.42 -0.93
C ILE A 54 6.16 -1.24 -0.54
N PHE A 55 6.38 -2.35 -1.26
CA PHE A 55 7.50 -3.23 -0.98
C PHE A 55 8.11 -3.77 -2.27
N VAL A 56 9.31 -3.30 -2.60
CA VAL A 56 10.11 -3.88 -3.70
C VAL A 56 10.62 -5.25 -3.24
N ASN A 57 9.94 -6.31 -3.67
CA ASN A 57 10.23 -7.67 -3.24
C ASN A 57 11.44 -8.27 -3.99
N PRO A 58 12.60 -8.49 -3.35
CA PRO A 58 13.79 -8.99 -4.03
C PRO A 58 13.60 -10.34 -4.72
N THR A 59 12.68 -11.18 -4.23
CA THR A 59 12.46 -12.52 -4.80
C THR A 59 11.75 -12.50 -6.15
N GLN A 60 11.20 -11.35 -6.55
CA GLN A 60 10.51 -11.16 -7.84
C GLN A 60 11.45 -10.68 -8.95
N PHE A 61 12.74 -10.50 -8.67
CA PHE A 61 13.74 -10.05 -9.64
C PHE A 61 14.68 -11.18 -10.02
N ASN A 62 14.79 -11.46 -11.32
CA ASN A 62 15.75 -12.43 -11.85
C ASN A 62 17.17 -11.85 -11.88
N GLU A 63 17.30 -10.55 -12.20
CA GLU A 63 18.58 -9.86 -12.25
C GLU A 63 18.74 -8.88 -11.09
N LYS A 64 19.91 -8.93 -10.43
CA LYS A 64 20.25 -7.96 -9.37
C LYS A 64 20.25 -6.51 -9.87
N LYS A 65 20.57 -6.30 -11.14
CA LYS A 65 20.60 -4.96 -11.75
C LYS A 65 19.21 -4.33 -11.77
N ASP A 66 18.19 -5.12 -12.09
CA ASP A 66 16.79 -4.65 -12.11
C ASP A 66 16.31 -4.28 -10.71
N LEU A 67 16.63 -5.10 -9.70
CA LEU A 67 16.32 -4.79 -8.30
C LEU A 67 17.01 -3.50 -7.82
N ASN A 68 18.27 -3.30 -8.21
CA ASN A 68 19.04 -2.13 -7.81
C ASN A 68 18.49 -0.86 -8.47
N ASN A 69 18.11 -0.95 -9.75
CA ASN A 69 17.59 0.17 -10.53
C ASN A 69 16.09 0.42 -10.36
N TYR A 70 15.37 -0.48 -9.67
CA TYR A 70 13.94 -0.32 -9.47
C TYR A 70 13.66 1.00 -8.74
N PRO A 71 12.76 1.85 -9.27
CA PRO A 71 12.46 3.16 -8.69
C PRO A 71 11.90 3.03 -7.28
N ARG A 72 12.45 3.82 -6.34
CA ARG A 72 11.99 3.90 -4.96
C ARG A 72 11.60 5.33 -4.64
N THR A 73 10.31 5.62 -4.75
CA THR A 73 9.80 7.00 -4.74
C THR A 73 8.74 7.23 -3.67
N LEU A 74 9.00 6.73 -2.45
CA LEU A 74 8.03 6.74 -1.34
C LEU A 74 7.36 8.11 -1.13
N LYS A 75 8.09 9.23 -1.27
CA LYS A 75 7.53 10.58 -1.13
C LYS A 75 6.47 10.91 -2.20
N SER A 76 6.69 10.53 -3.47
CA SER A 76 5.68 10.76 -4.51
C SER A 76 4.53 9.79 -4.38
N ASP A 77 4.81 8.54 -4.00
CA ASP A 77 3.81 7.50 -3.76
C ASP A 77 2.85 7.94 -2.64
N GLU A 78 3.40 8.40 -1.51
CA GLU A 78 2.63 8.98 -0.41
C GLU A 78 1.80 10.19 -0.88
N LYS A 79 2.37 11.09 -1.69
CA LYS A 79 1.65 12.26 -2.20
C LYS A 79 0.46 11.86 -3.08
N LEU A 80 0.59 10.83 -3.91
CA LEU A 80 -0.50 10.30 -4.72
C LEU A 80 -1.57 9.69 -3.82
N LEU A 81 -1.19 8.80 -2.90
CA LEU A 81 -2.12 8.10 -2.01
C LEU A 81 -2.88 9.03 -1.08
N ASN A 82 -2.22 10.05 -0.52
CA ASN A 82 -2.86 11.04 0.34
C ASN A 82 -3.91 11.90 -0.39
N LYS A 83 -3.84 12.02 -1.73
CA LYS A 83 -4.88 12.72 -2.52
C LYS A 83 -6.15 11.89 -2.70
N LEU A 84 -6.05 10.56 -2.64
CA LEU A 84 -7.18 9.65 -2.87
C LEU A 84 -8.07 9.49 -1.63
N GLY A 85 -7.54 9.80 -0.45
CA GLY A 85 -8.28 9.77 0.82
C GLY A 85 -7.51 9.04 1.91
N ASN A 86 -8.25 8.53 2.89
CA ASN A 86 -7.67 7.89 4.06
C ASN A 86 -7.22 6.45 3.74
N VAL A 87 -5.97 6.30 3.31
CA VAL A 87 -5.33 4.99 3.10
C VAL A 87 -4.26 4.72 4.16
N ILE A 88 -4.16 3.46 4.56
CA ILE A 88 -3.02 2.95 5.33
C ILE A 88 -1.93 2.57 4.33
N ILE A 89 -0.77 3.20 4.45
CA ILE A 89 0.41 2.84 3.67
C ILE A 89 1.25 1.90 4.54
N PHE A 90 1.59 0.73 4.01
CA PHE A 90 2.42 -0.28 4.66
C PHE A 90 3.76 -0.44 3.92
#